data_AF-A0AAW0R9C7-F1
#
_entry.id   AF-A0AAW0R9C7-F1
#
_cell.length_a   1.000
_cell.length_b   1.000
_cell.length_c   1.000
_cell.angle_alpha   90.00
_cell.angle_beta   90.00
_cell.angle_gamma   90.00
#
_symmetry.space_group_name_H-M   'P 1'
#
loop_
_entity.id
_entity.type
_entity.pdbx_description
1 polymer ?
#
loop_
_entity_poly.entity_id
_entity_poly.type
_entity_poly.pdbx_seq_one_letter_code
_entity_poly.pdbx_strand_id
1 'polypeptide(L)'
;MGFSPVQGVKTFFHNLKNAPDNQYTTQAAAPTRPPPMGHKRWDSTDSTTSIQKVELSVLSTPAESLPKRDEEKKKSNILDAVVEAAGSRWALGITFLLLIAWGVWGIVGGPTDTWQVILQDVSSIQAYFSATLLLRQQQSSCKDILGRICTLLSRGQSNERMLSALPPAERERLRTKKQVRMRNEIFDSMQTKEDVLDRVANAVSAAVGSLYFLAIYWAGIITWVVWGVPLQWSNTWQLYVNTSTALQITVTTMFLQNIRKQHDKHLAKCIKNIEQLDTEIETELRLLTGDTAANPVVASTPPTLNRMQKGIDIYAFIVGGSIGLTISAAVFTLWAAIGHQLEFDDNWWLIIGTYTGLIGFIDSFIMKNVDYRETELAKQHFQRLLEQDYQLFKLLDADMPAAEGADDNTTKKMPLGLRLSNAVGDFCATTGASYAAVGAVVGLLIVASAMQWTETGQLLCNTPTMIVEGFLLIMLLQAHNFADGRRRVIHDDILRRRIAIQGYLTSSDEAPTVEKPTPVYVISTDEKQASAQDVSGYNV
;
A
#
# COMPACT_ATOMS: atom_id res chain seq x y z
N MET A 1 22.65 32.21 3.48
CA MET A 1 21.59 31.73 2.58
C MET A 1 20.43 32.71 2.65
N GLY A 2 20.20 33.50 1.61
CA GLY A 2 19.14 34.51 1.59
C GLY A 2 17.78 33.86 1.32
N PHE A 3 17.07 33.46 2.36
CA PHE A 3 15.66 33.09 2.24
C PHE A 3 14.87 34.39 2.05
N SER A 4 14.36 34.64 0.84
CA SER A 4 13.37 35.69 0.64
C SER A 4 12.00 35.13 1.03
N PRO A 5 11.40 35.54 2.17
CA PRO A 5 10.11 35.03 2.62
C PRO A 5 9.01 35.26 1.57
N VAL A 6 9.12 36.34 0.78
CA VAL A 6 8.18 36.67 -0.31
C VAL A 6 8.25 35.66 -1.46
N GLN A 7 9.45 35.21 -1.85
CA GLN A 7 9.60 34.17 -2.87
C GLN A 7 9.10 32.81 -2.36
N GLY A 8 9.32 32.50 -1.08
CA GLY A 8 8.79 31.29 -0.44
C GLY A 8 7.26 31.24 -0.47
N VAL A 9 6.59 32.34 -0.08
CA VAL A 9 5.12 32.45 -0.09
C VAL A 9 4.55 32.36 -1.51
N LYS A 10 5.16 33.03 -2.49
CA LYS A 10 4.71 32.96 -3.90
C LYS A 10 4.84 31.54 -4.47
N THR A 11 5.95 30.87 -4.17
CA THR A 11 6.21 29.48 -4.58
C THR A 11 5.20 28.54 -3.92
N PHE A 12 4.87 28.79 -2.65
CA PHE A 12 3.87 28.03 -1.93
C PHE A 12 2.48 28.13 -2.58
N PHE A 13 1.95 29.34 -2.82
CA PHE A 13 0.63 29.48 -3.45
C PHE A 13 0.59 28.95 -4.89
N HIS A 14 1.70 29.04 -5.61
CA HIS A 14 1.83 28.42 -6.93
C HIS A 14 1.76 26.88 -6.83
N ASN A 15 2.51 26.28 -5.91
CA ASN A 15 2.48 24.84 -5.66
C ASN A 15 1.11 24.38 -5.18
N LEU A 16 0.44 25.16 -4.32
CA LEU A 16 -0.89 24.87 -3.80
C LEU A 16 -1.94 24.85 -4.92
N LYS A 17 -1.90 25.84 -5.82
CA LYS A 17 -2.81 25.91 -6.97
C LYS A 17 -2.66 24.71 -7.91
N ASN A 18 -1.43 24.23 -8.09
CA ASN A 18 -1.09 23.13 -8.98
C ASN A 18 -1.02 21.77 -8.27
N ALA A 19 -1.22 21.72 -6.95
CA ALA A 19 -1.07 20.51 -6.15
C ALA A 19 -1.96 19.34 -6.65
N PRO A 20 -3.25 19.56 -6.98
CA PRO A 20 -4.09 18.48 -7.50
C PRO A 20 -3.53 17.88 -8.79
N ASP A 21 -3.12 18.73 -9.74
CA ASP A 21 -2.62 18.28 -11.03
C ASP A 21 -1.23 17.59 -10.88
N ASN A 22 -0.38 18.11 -10.00
CA ASN A 22 0.95 17.56 -9.71
C ASN A 22 0.91 16.22 -8.93
N GLN A 23 -0.16 15.94 -8.19
CA GLN A 23 -0.33 14.69 -7.45
C GLN A 23 -0.55 13.51 -8.40
N TYR A 24 -1.31 13.72 -9.48
CA TYR A 24 -1.72 12.66 -10.41
C TYR A 24 -0.89 12.60 -11.70
N THR A 25 -0.06 13.62 -11.94
CA THR A 25 0.81 13.68 -13.12
C THR A 25 2.18 13.10 -12.79
N THR A 26 2.47 11.97 -13.42
CA THR A 26 3.81 11.36 -13.43
C THR A 26 4.20 11.06 -14.86
N GLN A 27 5.45 11.33 -15.22
CA GLN A 27 6.02 10.95 -16.51
C GLN A 27 7.27 10.14 -16.25
N ALA A 28 7.43 9.04 -16.97
CA ALA A 28 8.62 8.21 -16.88
C ALA A 28 8.97 7.67 -18.26
N ALA A 29 10.26 7.69 -18.60
CA ALA A 29 10.84 6.85 -19.64
C ALA A 29 11.72 5.82 -18.96
N ALA A 30 11.62 4.58 -19.41
CA ALA A 30 12.50 3.54 -18.91
C ALA A 30 13.95 3.81 -19.36
N PRO A 31 14.95 3.63 -18.47
CA PRO A 31 16.35 3.74 -18.85
C PRO A 31 16.67 2.82 -20.02
N THR A 32 17.19 3.38 -21.11
CA THR A 32 17.54 2.65 -22.32
C THR A 32 18.88 1.95 -22.13
N ARG A 33 18.94 0.65 -22.40
CA ARG A 33 20.20 -0.10 -22.42
C ARG A 33 20.71 -0.21 -23.85
N PRO A 34 21.88 0.34 -24.20
CA PRO A 34 22.46 0.10 -25.51
C PRO A 34 22.81 -1.39 -25.66
N PRO A 35 22.68 -1.99 -26.85
CA PRO A 35 23.17 -3.33 -27.09
C PRO A 35 24.70 -3.38 -26.84
N PRO A 36 25.24 -4.47 -26.28
CA PRO A 36 26.68 -4.61 -26.09
C PRO A 36 27.40 -4.46 -27.44
N MET A 37 28.37 -3.54 -27.50
CA MET A 37 29.17 -3.31 -28.70
C MET A 37 29.97 -4.59 -29.04
N GLY A 38 29.66 -5.23 -30.17
CA GLY A 38 30.43 -6.36 -30.69
C GLY A 38 29.64 -7.44 -31.42
N HIS A 39 28.31 -7.50 -31.27
CA HIS A 39 27.52 -8.47 -32.04
C HIS A 39 27.29 -7.97 -33.47
N LYS A 40 27.87 -8.69 -34.44
CA LYS A 40 27.60 -8.47 -35.87
C LYS A 40 26.10 -8.59 -36.12
N ARG A 41 25.54 -7.55 -36.72
CA ARG A 41 24.21 -7.53 -37.33
C ARG A 41 24.02 -8.82 -38.15
N TRP A 42 22.90 -9.51 -37.92
CA TRP A 42 22.55 -10.71 -38.67
C TRP A 42 22.09 -10.30 -40.07
N ASP A 43 23.03 -9.90 -40.92
CA ASP A 43 22.75 -9.66 -42.33
C ASP A 43 22.52 -11.02 -43.00
N SER A 44 21.26 -11.29 -43.31
CA SER A 44 20.84 -12.46 -44.06
C SER A 44 21.27 -12.34 -45.52
N THR A 45 22.51 -12.70 -45.82
CA THR A 45 22.91 -13.10 -47.19
C THR A 45 24.11 -14.04 -47.13
N ASP A 46 23.92 -15.16 -47.79
CA ASP A 46 24.88 -16.17 -48.24
C ASP A 46 25.37 -17.28 -47.31
N SER A 47 25.08 -18.47 -47.84
CA SER A 47 25.40 -19.83 -47.49
C SER A 47 26.91 -20.15 -47.46
N THR A 48 27.22 -21.17 -46.63
CA THR A 48 28.39 -22.06 -46.71
C THR A 48 29.78 -21.43 -46.57
N THR A 49 30.32 -21.39 -45.34
CA THR A 49 31.75 -21.73 -45.13
C THR A 49 32.05 -22.11 -43.67
N SER A 50 32.64 -23.31 -43.53
CA SER A 50 33.51 -23.82 -42.44
C SER A 50 33.38 -23.23 -41.03
N ILE A 51 32.90 -24.08 -40.12
CA ILE A 51 33.04 -23.97 -38.66
C ILE A 51 34.53 -23.86 -38.31
N GLN A 52 34.98 -22.65 -38.00
CA GLN A 52 36.19 -22.43 -37.23
C GLN A 52 35.79 -22.32 -35.76
N LYS A 53 36.22 -23.31 -35.00
CA LYS A 53 36.03 -23.47 -33.55
C LYS A 53 36.69 -22.28 -32.84
N VAL A 54 35.95 -21.19 -32.64
CA VAL A 54 36.33 -20.13 -31.71
C VAL A 54 35.98 -20.63 -30.32
N GLU A 55 37.03 -20.91 -29.56
CA GLU A 55 36.99 -21.37 -28.19
C GLU A 55 36.23 -20.33 -27.34
N LEU A 56 35.00 -20.67 -26.95
CA LEU A 56 34.14 -19.86 -26.11
C LEU A 56 34.57 -20.05 -24.65
N SER A 57 35.69 -19.43 -24.28
CA SER A 57 36.27 -19.45 -22.93
C SER A 57 35.95 -18.18 -22.13
N VAL A 58 34.76 -17.61 -22.31
CA VAL A 58 34.26 -16.49 -21.48
C VAL A 58 32.77 -16.69 -21.19
N LEU A 59 32.43 -17.63 -20.31
CA LEU A 59 31.19 -17.56 -19.52
C LEU A 59 31.32 -18.35 -18.21
N SER A 60 32.23 -17.90 -17.36
CA SER A 60 32.25 -18.29 -15.94
C SER A 60 32.70 -17.10 -15.09
N THR A 61 32.08 -15.94 -15.33
CA THR A 61 32.16 -14.82 -14.40
C THR A 61 31.06 -14.99 -13.35
N PRO A 62 31.38 -15.14 -12.05
CA PRO A 62 30.38 -15.15 -11.00
C PRO A 62 29.65 -13.80 -11.01
N ALA A 63 28.34 -13.83 -11.27
CA ALA A 63 27.36 -12.75 -11.11
C ALA A 63 28.00 -11.37 -10.84
N GLU A 64 28.59 -10.75 -11.87
CA GLU A 64 29.08 -9.39 -11.76
C GLU A 64 27.86 -8.52 -11.53
N SER A 65 27.78 -7.93 -10.34
CA SER A 65 26.63 -7.15 -9.89
C SER A 65 26.33 -6.09 -10.94
N LEU A 66 25.10 -6.14 -11.49
CA LEU A 66 24.51 -5.13 -12.36
C LEU A 66 24.99 -3.73 -11.94
N PRO A 67 25.39 -2.85 -12.88
CA PRO A 67 25.81 -1.49 -12.53
C PRO A 67 24.71 -0.85 -11.69
N LYS A 68 25.09 -0.45 -10.47
CA LYS A 68 24.17 0.22 -9.55
C LYS A 68 23.62 1.43 -10.27
N ARG A 69 22.29 1.45 -10.41
CA ARG A 69 21.51 2.65 -10.71
C ARG A 69 22.15 3.79 -9.93
N ASP A 70 22.50 4.87 -10.60
CA ASP A 70 22.58 6.18 -9.96
C ASP A 70 21.16 6.48 -9.52
N GLU A 71 20.76 5.89 -8.39
CA GLU A 71 19.67 6.42 -7.61
C GLU A 71 20.17 7.81 -7.25
N GLU A 72 19.70 8.82 -7.97
CA GLU A 72 19.60 10.17 -7.41
C GLU A 72 19.12 9.94 -5.98
N LYS A 73 20.03 10.09 -5.01
CA LYS A 73 19.71 9.89 -3.61
C LYS A 73 18.60 10.87 -3.32
N LYS A 74 17.35 10.40 -3.38
CA LYS A 74 16.16 11.13 -2.98
C LYS A 74 16.51 11.55 -1.55
N LYS A 75 16.86 12.83 -1.36
CA LYS A 75 17.18 13.35 -0.03
C LYS A 75 16.00 12.97 0.83
N SER A 76 16.20 12.03 1.75
CA SER A 76 15.12 11.55 2.60
C SER A 76 14.61 12.77 3.34
N ASN A 77 13.40 13.18 3.01
CA ASN A 77 12.78 14.30 3.69
C ASN A 77 12.59 13.84 5.15
N ILE A 78 12.79 14.73 6.12
CA ILE A 78 12.59 14.42 7.54
C ILE A 78 11.20 13.81 7.75
N LEU A 79 10.21 14.30 6.98
CA LEU A 79 8.85 13.76 6.98
C LEU A 79 8.78 12.30 6.56
N ASP A 80 9.53 11.89 5.53
CA ASP A 80 9.51 10.51 5.05
C ASP A 80 10.15 9.57 6.08
N ALA A 81 11.17 10.05 6.82
CA ALA A 81 11.75 9.33 7.95
C ALA A 81 10.76 9.20 9.13
N VAL A 82 9.97 10.23 9.41
CA VAL A 82 8.91 10.18 10.45
C VAL A 82 7.81 9.21 10.05
N VAL A 83 7.35 9.23 8.80
CA VAL A 83 6.39 8.25 8.26
C VAL A 83 6.96 6.84 8.38
N GLU A 84 8.24 6.66 8.05
CA GLU A 84 8.91 5.37 8.19
C GLU A 84 8.97 4.92 9.65
N ALA A 85 9.28 5.81 10.58
CA ALA A 85 9.32 5.50 12.01
C ALA A 85 7.92 5.13 12.55
N ALA A 86 6.87 5.87 12.17
CA ALA A 86 5.49 5.65 12.63
C ALA A 86 4.94 4.29 12.20
N GLY A 87 5.17 3.86 10.95
CA GLY A 87 4.75 2.52 10.49
C GLY A 87 5.65 1.37 10.97
N SER A 88 6.68 1.64 11.79
CA SER A 88 7.63 0.61 12.23
C SER A 88 7.04 -0.36 13.25
N ARG A 89 7.61 -1.57 13.32
CA ARG A 89 7.27 -2.56 14.34
C ARG A 89 7.54 -2.04 15.77
N TRP A 90 8.56 -1.20 15.91
CA TRP A 90 8.91 -0.56 17.18
C TRP A 90 7.82 0.40 17.65
N ALA A 91 7.30 1.25 16.75
CA ALA A 91 6.20 2.16 17.08
C ALA A 91 4.94 1.40 17.54
N LEU A 92 4.59 0.30 16.85
CA LEU A 92 3.50 -0.58 17.26
C LEU A 92 3.74 -1.16 18.66
N GLY A 93 4.92 -1.74 18.90
CA GLY A 93 5.27 -2.34 20.19
C GLY A 93 5.31 -1.34 21.35
N ILE A 94 5.84 -0.13 21.13
CA ILE A 94 5.85 0.95 22.12
C ILE A 94 4.43 1.37 22.45
N THR A 95 3.57 1.52 21.44
CA THR A 95 2.16 1.92 21.67
C THR A 95 1.43 0.89 22.52
N PHE A 96 1.60 -0.41 22.23
CA PHE A 96 1.02 -1.46 23.06
C PHE A 96 1.57 -1.47 24.49
N LEU A 97 2.88 -1.26 24.67
CA LEU A 97 3.48 -1.17 25.99
C LEU A 97 2.89 -0.02 26.79
N LEU A 98 2.72 1.15 26.17
CA LEU A 98 2.11 2.32 26.81
C LEU A 98 0.64 2.07 27.16
N LEU A 99 -0.15 1.46 26.26
CA LEU A 99 -1.55 1.12 26.53
C LEU A 99 -1.69 0.10 27.66
N ILE A 100 -0.82 -0.92 27.69
CA ILE A 100 -0.82 -1.92 28.78
C ILE A 100 -0.43 -1.27 30.10
N ALA A 101 0.63 -0.45 30.11
CA ALA A 101 1.05 0.29 31.30
C ALA A 101 -0.07 1.20 31.82
N TRP A 102 -0.77 1.90 30.92
CA TRP A 102 -1.92 2.74 31.25
C TRP A 102 -3.10 1.94 31.81
N GLY A 103 -3.38 0.78 31.22
CA GLY A 103 -4.41 -0.15 31.71
C GLY A 103 -4.10 -0.69 33.10
N VAL A 104 -2.85 -1.09 33.35
CA VAL A 104 -2.39 -1.53 34.69
C VAL A 104 -2.54 -0.39 35.70
N TRP A 105 -2.19 0.84 35.33
CA TRP A 105 -2.39 1.99 36.21
C TRP A 105 -3.87 2.20 36.52
N GLY A 106 -4.77 2.10 35.53
CA GLY A 106 -6.22 2.20 35.75
C GLY A 106 -6.78 1.11 36.67
N ILE A 107 -6.25 -0.12 36.57
CA ILE A 107 -6.65 -1.24 37.45
C ILE A 107 -6.20 -0.99 38.90
N VAL A 108 -4.97 -0.50 39.10
CA VAL A 108 -4.39 -0.29 40.43
C VAL A 108 -4.93 0.97 41.11
N GLY A 109 -5.08 2.07 40.36
CA GLY A 109 -5.52 3.36 40.87
C GLY A 109 -7.03 3.59 40.84
N GLY A 110 -7.77 2.72 40.16
CA GLY A 110 -9.18 2.91 39.81
C GLY A 110 -9.35 3.76 38.54
N PRO A 111 -10.36 3.47 37.69
CA PRO A 111 -10.60 4.19 36.44
C PRO A 111 -11.30 5.52 36.72
N THR A 112 -10.56 6.51 37.22
CA THR A 112 -11.08 7.86 37.46
C THR A 112 -11.46 8.55 36.14
N ASP A 113 -12.27 9.61 36.21
CA ASP A 113 -12.63 10.40 35.02
C ASP A 113 -11.38 11.03 34.39
N THR A 114 -10.46 11.57 35.19
CA THR A 114 -9.17 12.07 34.70
C THR A 114 -8.33 10.99 34.01
N TRP A 115 -8.33 9.73 34.51
CA TRP A 115 -7.64 8.62 33.85
C TRP A 115 -8.21 8.31 32.46
N GLN A 116 -9.54 8.39 32.32
CA GLN A 116 -10.25 8.19 31.06
C GLN A 116 -10.00 9.34 30.07
N VAL A 117 -10.13 10.59 30.54
CA VAL A 117 -9.92 11.81 29.75
C VAL A 117 -8.51 11.85 29.16
N ILE A 118 -7.47 11.58 29.96
CA ILE A 118 -6.09 11.59 29.47
C ILE A 118 -5.87 10.50 28.40
N LEU A 119 -6.40 9.28 28.61
CA LEU A 119 -6.28 8.21 27.61
C LEU A 119 -6.93 8.60 26.30
N GLN A 120 -8.13 9.15 26.39
CA GLN A 120 -8.91 9.60 25.24
C GLN A 120 -8.14 10.68 24.47
N ASP A 121 -7.62 11.69 25.13
CA ASP A 121 -7.00 12.82 24.47
C ASP A 121 -5.64 12.46 23.88
N VAL A 122 -4.81 11.71 24.61
CA VAL A 122 -3.54 11.21 24.06
C VAL A 122 -3.79 10.34 22.83
N SER A 123 -4.82 9.48 22.87
CA SER A 123 -5.23 8.66 21.73
C SER A 123 -5.70 9.51 20.55
N SER A 124 -6.49 10.56 20.80
CA SER A 124 -7.00 11.45 19.75
C SER A 124 -5.89 12.28 19.10
N ILE A 125 -4.91 12.77 19.88
CA ILE A 125 -3.70 13.43 19.39
C ILE A 125 -2.92 12.47 18.51
N GLN A 126 -2.70 11.24 18.98
CA GLN A 126 -2.04 10.21 18.20
C GLN A 126 -2.78 9.91 16.90
N ALA A 127 -4.10 9.75 16.95
CA ALA A 127 -4.93 9.47 15.78
C ALA A 127 -4.81 10.58 14.74
N TYR A 128 -4.86 11.83 15.18
CA TYR A 128 -4.69 13.01 14.34
C TYR A 128 -3.31 13.05 13.66
N PHE A 129 -2.22 12.84 14.40
CA PHE A 129 -0.88 12.73 13.81
C PHE A 129 -0.83 11.55 12.83
N SER A 130 -1.45 10.43 13.17
CA SER A 130 -1.47 9.25 12.33
C SER A 130 -2.24 9.48 11.02
N ALA A 131 -3.37 10.16 11.05
CA ALA A 131 -4.14 10.54 9.86
C ALA A 131 -3.32 11.45 8.94
N THR A 132 -2.64 12.44 9.52
CA THR A 132 -1.73 13.33 8.80
C THR A 132 -0.61 12.56 8.09
N LEU A 133 0.04 11.62 8.79
CA LEU A 133 1.10 10.77 8.22
C LEU A 133 0.55 9.78 7.19
N LEU A 134 -0.66 9.27 7.37
CA LEU A 134 -1.31 8.37 6.42
C LEU A 134 -1.64 9.07 5.11
N LEU A 135 -2.15 10.31 5.15
CA LEU A 135 -2.38 11.13 3.95
C LEU A 135 -1.07 11.37 3.20
N ARG A 136 0.01 11.69 3.93
CA ARG A 136 1.36 11.85 3.36
C ARG A 136 1.85 10.56 2.68
N GLN A 137 1.77 9.43 3.39
CA GLN A 137 2.22 8.14 2.90
C GLN A 137 1.44 7.76 1.64
N GLN A 138 0.14 7.98 1.64
CA GLN A 138 -0.74 7.67 0.53
C GLN A 138 -0.40 8.50 -0.72
N GLN A 139 -0.23 9.82 -0.60
CA GLN A 139 0.20 10.68 -1.71
C GLN A 139 1.55 10.26 -2.29
N SER A 140 2.53 9.94 -1.42
CA SER A 140 3.85 9.49 -1.88
C SER A 140 3.78 8.12 -2.56
N SER A 141 3.06 7.16 -1.96
CA SER A 141 2.92 5.81 -2.48
C SER A 141 2.20 5.81 -3.83
N CYS A 142 1.13 6.59 -4.00
CA CYS A 142 0.44 6.74 -5.28
C CYS A 142 1.40 7.23 -6.38
N LYS A 143 2.15 8.31 -6.12
CA LYS A 143 3.10 8.86 -7.09
C LYS A 143 4.21 7.87 -7.45
N ASP A 144 4.78 7.20 -6.45
CA ASP A 144 5.85 6.22 -6.65
C ASP A 144 5.34 4.99 -7.44
N ILE A 145 4.13 4.50 -7.14
CA ILE A 145 3.49 3.40 -7.89
C ILE A 145 3.22 3.82 -9.34
N LEU A 146 2.60 4.98 -9.56
CA LEU A 146 2.30 5.47 -10.92
C LEU A 146 3.57 5.65 -11.75
N GLY A 147 4.65 6.17 -11.16
CA GLY A 147 5.93 6.34 -11.84
C GLY A 147 6.56 5.01 -12.25
N ARG A 148 6.47 4.00 -11.38
CA ARG A 148 6.94 2.65 -11.71
C ARG A 148 6.08 2.01 -12.78
N ILE A 149 4.75 2.10 -12.71
CA ILE A 149 3.88 1.56 -13.78
C ILE A 149 4.15 2.28 -15.11
N CYS A 150 4.32 3.60 -15.13
CA CYS A 150 4.70 4.32 -16.36
C CYS A 150 6.03 3.83 -16.91
N THR A 151 6.99 3.48 -16.05
CA THR A 151 8.27 2.88 -16.46
C THR A 151 8.07 1.50 -17.10
N LEU A 152 7.24 0.65 -16.51
CA LEU A 152 6.88 -0.65 -17.09
C LEU A 152 6.16 -0.49 -18.43
N LEU A 153 5.20 0.44 -18.52
CA LEU A 153 4.49 0.75 -19.76
C LEU A 153 5.44 1.24 -20.86
N SER A 154 6.41 2.09 -20.50
CA SER A 154 7.44 2.61 -21.41
C SER A 154 8.28 1.48 -21.99
N ARG A 155 8.75 0.53 -21.16
CA ARG A 155 9.45 -0.67 -21.66
C ARG A 155 8.54 -1.56 -22.50
N GLY A 156 7.30 -1.76 -22.07
CA GLY A 156 6.30 -2.54 -22.80
C GLY A 156 6.13 -2.05 -24.24
N GLN A 157 6.03 -0.73 -24.45
CA GLN A 157 5.93 -0.14 -25.79
C GLN A 157 7.19 -0.38 -26.64
N SER A 158 8.38 -0.29 -26.05
CA SER A 158 9.62 -0.62 -26.75
C SER A 158 9.67 -2.10 -27.14
N ASN A 159 9.29 -2.99 -26.22
CA ASN A 159 9.26 -4.43 -26.47
C ASN A 159 8.28 -4.78 -27.59
N GLU A 160 7.09 -4.17 -27.59
CA GLU A 160 6.08 -4.33 -28.64
C GLU A 160 6.61 -3.87 -30.01
N ARG A 161 7.26 -2.70 -30.06
CA ARG A 161 7.88 -2.15 -31.28
C ARG A 161 8.98 -3.08 -31.80
N MET A 162 9.85 -3.58 -30.92
CA MET A 162 10.95 -4.48 -31.29
C MET A 162 10.44 -5.83 -31.78
N LEU A 163 9.48 -6.46 -31.09
CA LEU A 163 8.86 -7.71 -31.54
C LEU A 163 8.15 -7.55 -32.88
N SER A 164 7.46 -6.42 -33.09
CA SER A 164 6.78 -6.12 -34.35
C SER A 164 7.75 -5.95 -35.53
N ALA A 165 8.98 -5.49 -35.26
CA ALA A 165 10.02 -5.32 -36.25
C ALA A 165 10.71 -6.64 -36.65
N LEU A 166 10.50 -7.73 -35.91
CA LEU A 166 11.12 -9.02 -36.23
C LEU A 166 10.52 -9.63 -37.52
N PRO A 167 11.35 -10.22 -38.40
CA PRO A 167 10.89 -11.00 -39.54
C PRO A 167 9.97 -12.15 -39.10
N PRO A 168 8.98 -12.56 -39.93
CA PRO A 168 8.08 -13.67 -39.59
C PRO A 168 8.82 -14.97 -39.25
N ALA A 169 9.90 -15.28 -39.97
CA ALA A 169 10.71 -16.48 -39.74
C ALA A 169 11.35 -16.50 -38.33
N GLU A 170 11.82 -15.35 -37.83
CA GLU A 170 12.41 -15.29 -36.49
C GLU A 170 11.32 -15.40 -35.42
N ARG A 171 10.13 -14.84 -35.66
CA ARG A 171 8.97 -15.01 -34.78
C ARG A 171 8.52 -16.47 -34.69
N GLU A 172 8.50 -17.20 -35.81
CA GLU A 172 8.22 -18.64 -35.81
C GLU A 172 9.29 -19.44 -35.05
N ARG A 173 10.55 -19.04 -35.14
CA ARG A 173 11.64 -19.64 -34.35
C ARG A 173 11.41 -19.42 -32.86
N LEU A 174 11.08 -18.21 -32.42
CA LEU A 174 10.75 -17.95 -31.02
C LEU A 174 9.55 -18.78 -30.54
N ARG A 175 8.53 -18.97 -31.39
CA ARG A 175 7.35 -19.80 -31.09
C ARG A 175 7.67 -21.27 -30.88
N THR A 176 8.53 -21.83 -31.73
CA THR A 176 8.89 -23.26 -31.73
C THR A 176 9.83 -23.63 -30.60
N LYS A 177 10.57 -22.66 -30.05
CA LYS A 177 11.36 -22.82 -28.83
C LYS A 177 10.46 -22.85 -27.59
N LYS A 178 9.70 -23.93 -27.42
CA LYS A 178 8.86 -24.15 -26.24
C LYS A 178 9.60 -24.98 -25.21
N GLN A 179 10.23 -24.34 -24.22
CA GLN A 179 10.46 -25.01 -22.95
C GLN A 179 10.43 -24.05 -21.75
N VAL A 180 9.30 -24.11 -21.04
CA VAL A 180 9.06 -23.51 -19.73
C VAL A 180 9.91 -24.27 -18.71
N ARG A 181 11.18 -23.87 -18.56
CA ARG A 181 11.83 -23.99 -17.26
C ARG A 181 11.51 -22.69 -16.54
N MET A 182 10.27 -22.62 -16.04
CA MET A 182 9.82 -21.50 -15.22
C MET A 182 10.86 -21.33 -14.12
N ARG A 183 11.48 -20.14 -14.03
CA ARG A 183 12.40 -19.80 -12.93
C ARG A 183 11.58 -19.73 -11.64
N ASN A 184 11.19 -20.89 -11.12
CA ASN A 184 10.52 -21.03 -9.84
C ASN A 184 11.34 -20.36 -8.75
N GLU A 185 12.68 -20.28 -8.89
CA GLU A 185 13.55 -19.52 -7.99
C GLU A 185 13.18 -18.04 -7.86
N ILE A 186 12.81 -17.35 -8.96
CA ILE A 186 12.37 -15.95 -8.89
C ILE A 186 11.02 -15.87 -8.18
N PHE A 187 10.11 -16.79 -8.50
CA PHE A 187 8.80 -16.90 -7.89
C PHE A 187 8.88 -17.18 -6.38
N ASP A 188 9.67 -18.17 -5.98
CA ASP A 188 9.94 -18.57 -4.61
C ASP A 188 10.67 -17.45 -3.84
N SER A 189 11.53 -16.67 -4.50
CA SER A 189 12.19 -15.51 -3.87
C SER A 189 11.22 -14.36 -3.53
N MET A 190 10.03 -14.34 -4.16
CA MET A 190 8.97 -13.37 -3.83
C MET A 190 8.16 -13.77 -2.61
N GLN A 191 8.05 -15.07 -2.32
CA GLN A 191 7.45 -15.58 -1.09
C GLN A 191 8.35 -15.22 0.10
N THR A 192 8.18 -13.98 0.53
CA THR A 192 8.93 -13.42 1.64
C THR A 192 8.48 -14.16 2.89
N LYS A 193 9.40 -14.84 3.58
CA LYS A 193 9.08 -15.53 4.84
C LYS A 193 8.51 -14.51 5.82
N GLU A 194 7.20 -14.61 6.09
CA GLU A 194 6.56 -13.77 7.09
C GLU A 194 7.09 -14.10 8.47
N ASP A 195 7.58 -13.08 9.15
CA ASP A 195 8.00 -13.14 10.54
C ASP A 195 6.79 -13.39 11.45
N VAL A 196 7.01 -13.86 12.69
CA VAL A 196 5.91 -14.14 13.63
C VAL A 196 5.09 -12.88 13.90
N LEU A 197 5.75 -11.73 14.07
CA LEU A 197 5.07 -10.45 14.28
C LEU A 197 4.24 -10.04 13.07
N ASP A 198 4.73 -10.29 11.85
CA ASP A 198 4.00 -9.99 10.62
C ASP A 198 2.74 -10.86 10.51
N ARG A 199 2.84 -12.15 10.86
CA ARG A 199 1.68 -13.05 10.88
C ARG A 199 0.64 -12.60 11.88
N VAL A 200 1.06 -12.18 13.07
CA VAL A 200 0.17 -11.65 14.10
C VAL A 200 -0.49 -10.35 13.63
N ALA A 201 0.27 -9.40 13.06
CA ALA A 201 -0.26 -8.16 12.54
C ALA A 201 -1.28 -8.39 11.40
N ASN A 202 -0.96 -9.30 10.47
CA ASN A 202 -1.85 -9.72 9.40
C ASN A 202 -3.13 -10.38 9.94
N ALA A 203 -3.00 -11.26 10.95
CA ALA A 203 -4.15 -11.92 11.57
C ALA A 203 -5.06 -10.92 12.30
N VAL A 204 -4.48 -9.99 13.08
CA VAL A 204 -5.25 -8.96 13.78
C VAL A 204 -5.93 -8.03 12.79
N SER A 205 -5.26 -7.64 11.71
CA SER A 205 -5.90 -6.80 10.69
C SER A 205 -6.96 -7.52 9.90
N ALA A 206 -6.78 -8.80 9.60
CA ALA A 206 -7.83 -9.62 9.01
C ALA A 206 -9.05 -9.70 9.95
N ALA A 207 -8.83 -9.79 11.27
CA ALA A 207 -9.88 -9.77 12.28
C ALA A 207 -10.57 -8.40 12.39
N VAL A 208 -9.82 -7.32 12.58
CA VAL A 208 -10.35 -5.94 12.74
C VAL A 208 -11.03 -5.46 11.46
N GLY A 209 -10.44 -5.73 10.29
CA GLY A 209 -11.00 -5.45 8.98
C GLY A 209 -12.08 -6.45 8.54
N SER A 210 -12.57 -7.30 9.43
CA SER A 210 -13.65 -8.24 9.12
C SER A 210 -15.03 -7.62 9.33
N LEU A 211 -16.01 -8.13 8.59
CA LEU A 211 -17.41 -7.76 8.80
C LEU A 211 -17.90 -8.12 10.20
N TYR A 212 -17.39 -9.19 10.80
CA TYR A 212 -17.76 -9.60 12.16
C TYR A 212 -17.35 -8.54 13.17
N PHE A 213 -16.13 -8.00 13.04
CA PHE A 213 -15.67 -6.92 13.90
C PHE A 213 -16.51 -5.65 13.71
N LEU A 214 -16.89 -5.32 12.47
CA LEU A 214 -17.79 -4.21 12.18
C LEU A 214 -19.18 -4.40 12.84
N ALA A 215 -19.72 -5.61 12.82
CA ALA A 215 -20.98 -5.93 13.48
C ALA A 215 -20.87 -5.83 15.01
N ILE A 216 -19.78 -6.31 15.59
CA ILE A 216 -19.48 -6.18 17.03
C ILE A 216 -19.36 -4.71 17.42
N TYR A 217 -18.67 -3.90 16.61
CA TYR A 217 -18.53 -2.48 16.80
C TYR A 217 -19.90 -1.79 16.93
N TRP A 218 -20.78 -1.97 15.94
CA TRP A 218 -22.12 -1.37 15.98
C TRP A 218 -23.01 -1.94 17.07
N ALA A 219 -22.91 -3.24 17.37
CA ALA A 219 -23.62 -3.82 18.51
C ALA A 219 -23.18 -3.18 19.83
N GLY A 220 -21.89 -2.88 19.98
CA GLY A 220 -21.35 -2.13 21.11
C GLY A 220 -21.91 -0.71 21.19
N ILE A 221 -21.92 0.03 20.09
CA ILE A 221 -22.50 1.39 20.05
C ILE A 221 -24.00 1.38 20.38
N ILE A 222 -24.78 0.44 19.83
CA ILE A 222 -26.21 0.31 20.14
C ILE A 222 -26.42 -0.01 21.61
N THR A 223 -25.64 -0.94 22.16
CA THR A 223 -25.69 -1.30 23.59
C THR A 223 -25.40 -0.08 24.46
N TRP A 224 -24.37 0.68 24.12
CA TRP A 224 -24.03 1.94 24.81
C TRP A 224 -25.17 2.96 24.75
N VAL A 225 -25.79 3.17 23.59
CA VAL A 225 -26.96 4.08 23.44
C VAL A 225 -28.10 3.65 24.36
N VAL A 226 -28.44 2.35 24.38
CA VAL A 226 -29.50 1.82 25.26
C VAL A 226 -29.15 2.02 26.73
N TRP A 227 -27.87 1.84 27.08
CA TRP A 227 -27.36 2.07 28.43
C TRP A 227 -27.34 3.55 28.86
N GLY A 228 -27.60 4.47 27.94
CA GLY A 228 -27.77 5.90 28.24
C GLY A 228 -29.01 6.17 29.09
N VAL A 229 -30.08 5.36 28.96
CA VAL A 229 -31.32 5.52 29.73
C VAL A 229 -31.09 5.36 31.25
N PRO A 230 -30.55 4.24 31.75
CA PRO A 230 -30.31 4.09 33.19
C PRO A 230 -29.24 5.06 33.72
N LEU A 231 -28.31 5.51 32.88
CA LEU A 231 -27.27 6.49 33.25
C LEU A 231 -27.68 7.95 33.02
N GLN A 232 -28.96 8.20 32.66
CA GLN A 232 -29.52 9.54 32.45
C GLN A 232 -28.72 10.41 31.47
N TRP A 233 -28.06 9.80 30.48
CA TRP A 233 -27.25 10.50 29.49
C TRP A 233 -26.14 11.38 30.09
N SER A 234 -25.59 10.98 31.24
CA SER A 234 -24.57 11.71 31.99
C SER A 234 -23.26 11.89 31.21
N ASN A 235 -22.39 12.80 31.67
CA ASN A 235 -21.06 12.97 31.11
C ASN A 235 -20.22 11.68 31.24
N THR A 236 -20.33 10.97 32.37
CA THR A 236 -19.68 9.67 32.57
C THR A 236 -20.13 8.62 31.54
N TRP A 237 -21.42 8.61 31.17
CA TRP A 237 -21.92 7.75 30.09
C TRP A 237 -21.26 8.06 28.73
N GLN A 238 -21.02 9.34 28.41
CA GLN A 238 -20.30 9.76 27.20
C GLN A 238 -18.81 9.38 27.28
N LEU A 239 -18.20 9.54 28.45
CA LEU A 239 -16.78 9.25 28.68
C LEU A 239 -16.44 7.77 28.45
N TYR A 240 -17.34 6.84 28.82
CA TYR A 240 -17.15 5.40 28.58
C TYR A 240 -17.00 5.05 27.09
N VAL A 241 -17.86 5.61 26.23
CA VAL A 241 -17.75 5.33 24.79
C VAL A 241 -16.55 6.06 24.20
N ASN A 242 -16.24 7.27 24.66
CA ASN A 242 -15.09 8.01 24.15
C ASN A 242 -13.79 7.28 24.46
N THR A 243 -13.61 6.81 25.70
CA THR A 243 -12.44 6.03 26.10
C THR A 243 -12.31 4.75 25.27
N SER A 244 -13.42 4.04 25.08
CA SER A 244 -13.44 2.79 24.31
C SER A 244 -13.13 3.01 22.82
N THR A 245 -13.72 4.05 22.21
CA THR A 245 -13.49 4.41 20.81
C THR A 245 -12.08 4.96 20.60
N ALA A 246 -11.57 5.76 21.53
CA ALA A 246 -10.20 6.25 21.52
C ALA A 246 -9.19 5.10 21.48
N LEU A 247 -9.36 4.10 22.35
CA LEU A 247 -8.54 2.89 22.35
C LEU A 247 -8.64 2.15 21.01
N GLN A 248 -9.85 1.97 20.48
CA GLN A 248 -10.07 1.32 19.20
C GLN A 248 -9.40 2.07 18.04
N ILE A 249 -9.52 3.40 17.98
CA ILE A 249 -8.88 4.26 16.97
C ILE A 249 -7.37 4.12 17.07
N THR A 250 -6.80 4.21 18.28
CA THR A 250 -5.36 4.05 18.51
C THR A 250 -4.85 2.72 17.97
N VAL A 251 -5.50 1.62 18.36
CA VAL A 251 -5.11 0.27 17.91
C VAL A 251 -5.27 0.14 16.39
N THR A 252 -6.39 0.59 15.83
CA THR A 252 -6.68 0.46 14.39
C THR A 252 -5.70 1.28 13.55
N THR A 253 -5.38 2.51 13.95
CA THR A 253 -4.43 3.38 13.23
C THR A 253 -3.02 2.81 13.24
N MET A 254 -2.56 2.28 14.38
CA MET A 254 -1.23 1.67 14.48
C MET A 254 -1.09 0.42 13.62
N PHE A 255 -2.10 -0.47 13.62
CA PHE A 255 -2.09 -1.61 12.70
C PHE A 255 -2.14 -1.18 11.24
N LEU A 256 -3.01 -0.23 10.91
CA LEU A 256 -3.14 0.27 9.56
C LEU A 256 -1.81 0.84 9.02
N GLN A 257 -1.10 1.65 9.82
CA GLN A 257 0.21 2.19 9.43
C GLN A 257 1.26 1.09 9.26
N ASN A 258 1.31 0.15 10.21
CA ASN A 258 2.25 -0.95 10.16
C ASN A 258 2.06 -1.82 8.92
N ILE A 259 0.81 -2.16 8.61
CA ILE A 259 0.45 -3.03 7.50
C ILE A 259 0.62 -2.33 6.17
N ARG A 260 0.19 -1.06 6.05
CA ARG A 260 0.47 -0.25 4.85
C ARG A 260 1.97 -0.22 4.57
N LYS A 261 2.81 0.02 5.58
CA LYS A 261 4.27 0.01 5.41
C LYS A 261 4.78 -1.36 4.93
N GLN A 262 4.30 -2.45 5.52
CA GLN A 262 4.70 -3.80 5.13
C GLN A 262 4.29 -4.12 3.69
N HIS A 263 3.06 -3.78 3.31
CA HIS A 263 2.53 -3.96 1.97
C HIS A 263 3.26 -3.10 0.94
N ASP A 264 3.55 -1.83 1.25
CA ASP A 264 4.34 -0.95 0.37
C ASP A 264 5.74 -1.54 0.12
N LYS A 265 6.39 -2.12 1.13
CA LYS A 265 7.68 -2.80 0.98
C LYS A 265 7.58 -4.04 0.10
N HIS A 266 6.57 -4.88 0.32
CA HIS A 266 6.32 -6.07 -0.49
C HIS A 266 6.08 -5.67 -1.95
N LEU A 267 5.19 -4.70 -2.18
CA LEU A 267 4.88 -4.16 -3.50
C LEU A 267 6.12 -3.60 -4.20
N ALA A 268 6.95 -2.82 -3.50
CA ALA A 268 8.17 -2.27 -4.06
C ALA A 268 9.16 -3.37 -4.49
N LYS A 269 9.22 -4.49 -3.76
CA LYS A 269 10.03 -5.67 -4.11
C LYS A 269 9.46 -6.39 -5.34
N CYS A 270 8.15 -6.65 -5.38
CA CYS A 270 7.49 -7.25 -6.54
C CYS A 270 7.71 -6.44 -7.81
N ILE A 271 7.48 -5.12 -7.75
CA ILE A 271 7.69 -4.25 -8.92
C ILE A 271 9.16 -4.24 -9.35
N LYS A 272 10.10 -4.22 -8.41
CA LYS A 272 11.54 -4.27 -8.74
C LYS A 272 11.90 -5.55 -9.51
N ASN A 273 11.33 -6.69 -9.13
CA ASN A 273 11.55 -7.95 -9.83
C ASN A 273 10.95 -7.92 -11.25
N ILE A 274 9.75 -7.37 -11.41
CA ILE A 274 9.12 -7.17 -12.73
C ILE A 274 9.99 -6.22 -13.58
N GLU A 275 10.47 -5.11 -13.02
CA GLU A 275 11.35 -4.17 -13.71
C GLU A 275 12.66 -4.81 -14.17
N GLN A 276 13.26 -5.67 -13.34
CA GLN A 276 14.47 -6.41 -13.71
C GLN A 276 14.20 -7.33 -14.89
N LEU A 277 13.11 -8.08 -14.83
CA LEU A 277 12.71 -9.01 -15.88
C LEU A 277 12.39 -8.30 -17.20
N ASP A 278 11.67 -7.18 -17.14
CA ASP A 278 11.43 -6.32 -18.30
C ASP A 278 12.73 -5.80 -18.92
N THR A 279 13.73 -5.53 -18.08
CA THR A 279 15.04 -5.07 -18.56
C THR A 279 15.81 -6.18 -19.26
N GLU A 280 15.70 -7.42 -18.77
CA GLU A 280 16.29 -8.60 -19.40
C GLU A 280 15.63 -8.85 -20.77
N ILE A 281 14.29 -8.84 -20.82
CA ILE A 281 13.50 -8.94 -22.07
C ILE A 281 13.89 -7.83 -23.06
N GLU A 282 13.96 -6.57 -22.61
CA GLU A 282 14.36 -5.43 -23.46
C GLU A 282 15.77 -5.66 -24.05
N THR A 283 16.71 -6.13 -23.23
CA THR A 283 18.09 -6.36 -23.66
C THR A 283 18.17 -7.44 -24.73
N GLU A 284 17.44 -8.55 -24.57
CA GLU A 284 17.37 -9.63 -25.56
C GLU A 284 16.72 -9.18 -26.87
N LEU A 285 15.63 -8.41 -26.80
CA LEU A 285 14.97 -7.88 -27.99
C LEU A 285 15.85 -6.88 -28.73
N ARG A 286 16.61 -6.03 -28.03
CA ARG A 286 17.59 -5.12 -28.66
C ARG A 286 18.72 -5.87 -29.32
N LEU A 287 19.17 -6.99 -28.75
CA LEU A 287 20.16 -7.87 -29.37
C LEU A 287 19.62 -8.50 -30.67
N LEU A 288 18.38 -8.99 -30.66
CA LEU A 288 17.76 -9.63 -31.82
C LEU A 288 17.43 -8.65 -32.95
N THR A 289 17.00 -7.43 -32.60
CA THR A 289 16.56 -6.42 -33.58
C THR A 289 17.64 -5.43 -33.99
N GLY A 290 18.69 -5.27 -33.17
CA GLY A 290 19.65 -4.18 -33.29
C GLY A 290 19.08 -2.80 -32.91
N ASP A 291 17.93 -2.73 -32.24
CA ASP A 291 17.29 -1.46 -31.91
C ASP A 291 18.09 -0.66 -30.87
N THR A 292 18.43 0.57 -31.24
CA THR A 292 19.16 1.54 -30.40
C THR A 292 18.30 2.75 -29.99
N ALA A 293 17.04 2.79 -30.42
CA ALA A 293 16.16 3.90 -30.11
C ALA A 293 15.83 3.95 -28.62
N ALA A 294 15.74 5.17 -28.08
CA ALA A 294 15.38 5.40 -26.69
C ALA A 294 13.94 4.93 -26.38
N ASN A 295 13.73 4.47 -25.15
CA ASN A 295 12.39 4.10 -24.69
C ASN A 295 11.46 5.33 -24.66
N PRO A 296 10.19 5.20 -25.08
CA PRO A 296 9.27 6.33 -25.16
C PRO A 296 8.91 6.84 -23.76
N VAL A 297 8.69 8.15 -23.63
CA VAL A 297 8.16 8.74 -22.39
C VAL A 297 6.67 8.41 -22.29
N VAL A 298 6.27 7.74 -21.21
CA VAL A 298 4.87 7.48 -20.89
C VAL A 298 4.42 8.39 -19.76
N ALA A 299 3.29 9.05 -19.95
CA ALA A 299 2.69 9.95 -18.98
C ALA A 299 1.40 9.37 -18.39
N SER A 300 1.24 9.50 -17.07
CA SER A 300 -0.06 9.39 -16.41
C SER A 300 -0.93 10.56 -16.81
N THR A 301 -2.13 10.28 -17.30
CA THR A 301 -3.14 11.31 -17.55
C THR A 301 -3.87 11.59 -16.24
N PRO A 302 -3.77 12.81 -15.67
CA PRO A 302 -4.47 13.13 -14.45
C PRO A 302 -5.99 13.07 -14.67
N PRO A 303 -6.78 12.67 -13.65
CA PRO A 303 -8.23 12.71 -13.75
C PRO A 303 -8.71 14.15 -13.93
N THR A 304 -9.81 14.34 -14.65
CA THR A 304 -10.46 15.66 -14.77
C THR A 304 -11.19 15.98 -13.47
N LEU A 305 -10.61 16.88 -12.67
CA LEU A 305 -11.15 17.24 -11.36
C LEU A 305 -12.09 18.44 -11.45
N ASN A 306 -13.27 18.31 -10.84
CA ASN A 306 -14.17 19.44 -10.62
C ASN A 306 -13.65 20.37 -9.52
N ARG A 307 -14.24 21.57 -9.38
CA ARG A 307 -13.77 22.57 -8.39
C ARG A 307 -13.82 22.07 -6.94
N MET A 308 -14.83 21.27 -6.60
CA MET A 308 -15.01 20.73 -5.26
C MET A 308 -13.95 19.69 -4.93
N GLN A 309 -13.65 18.79 -5.87
CA GLN A 309 -12.58 17.80 -5.76
C GLN A 309 -11.20 18.47 -5.64
N LYS A 310 -10.95 19.54 -6.40
CA LYS A 310 -9.74 20.35 -6.25
C LYS A 310 -9.62 20.96 -4.84
N GLY A 311 -10.73 21.38 -4.25
CA GLY A 311 -10.76 21.84 -2.86
C GLY A 311 -10.34 20.76 -1.86
N ILE A 312 -10.86 19.54 -2.03
CA ILE A 312 -10.48 18.37 -1.21
C ILE A 312 -8.98 18.07 -1.37
N ASP A 313 -8.44 18.08 -2.59
CA ASP A 313 -7.03 17.80 -2.83
C ASP A 313 -6.10 18.87 -2.26
N ILE A 314 -6.50 20.15 -2.34
CA ILE A 314 -5.78 21.25 -1.70
C ILE A 314 -5.76 21.05 -0.18
N TYR A 315 -6.89 20.68 0.43
CA TYR A 315 -6.94 20.37 1.86
C TYR A 315 -6.02 19.19 2.20
N ALA A 316 -6.14 18.07 1.49
CA ALA A 316 -5.32 16.88 1.72
C ALA A 316 -3.82 17.16 1.56
N PHE A 317 -3.45 18.02 0.60
CA PHE A 317 -2.07 18.49 0.43
C PHE A 317 -1.58 19.37 1.57
N ILE A 318 -2.44 20.24 2.13
CA ILE A 318 -2.09 21.07 3.28
C ILE A 318 -1.89 20.18 4.51
N VAL A 319 -2.90 19.35 4.84
CA VAL A 319 -2.89 18.49 6.04
C VAL A 319 -1.79 17.45 5.95
N GLY A 320 -1.71 16.69 4.85
CA GLY A 320 -0.64 15.71 4.62
C GLY A 320 0.73 16.32 4.28
N GLY A 321 0.85 17.65 4.24
CA GLY A 321 2.09 18.36 3.93
C GLY A 321 2.92 18.75 5.16
N SER A 322 4.08 19.36 4.90
CA SER A 322 4.91 19.96 5.98
C SER A 322 4.18 21.08 6.72
N ILE A 323 3.23 21.74 6.05
CA ILE A 323 2.45 22.85 6.59
C ILE A 323 1.45 22.34 7.61
N GLY A 324 0.70 21.29 7.28
CA GLY A 324 -0.17 20.60 8.23
C GLY A 324 0.60 20.25 9.49
N LEU A 325 1.74 19.54 9.36
CA LEU A 325 2.58 19.20 10.50
C LEU A 325 3.06 20.42 11.30
N THR A 326 3.42 21.51 10.64
CA THR A 326 3.87 22.75 11.31
C THR A 326 2.73 23.41 12.07
N ILE A 327 1.53 23.47 11.49
CA ILE A 327 0.32 23.98 12.13
C ILE A 327 -0.03 23.10 13.32
N SER A 328 -0.03 21.78 13.16
CA SER A 328 -0.25 20.82 14.24
C SER A 328 0.74 21.03 15.39
N ALA A 329 2.04 21.11 15.09
CA ALA A 329 3.07 21.35 16.09
C ALA A 329 2.85 22.67 16.83
N ALA A 330 2.46 23.73 16.13
CA ALA A 330 2.15 25.02 16.73
C ALA A 330 0.92 24.95 17.66
N VAL A 331 -0.15 24.29 17.20
CA VAL A 331 -1.38 24.09 18.00
C VAL A 331 -1.08 23.31 19.28
N PHE A 332 -0.38 22.17 19.18
CA PHE A 332 -0.05 21.36 20.36
C PHE A 332 0.94 22.05 21.31
N THR A 333 1.90 22.81 20.76
CA THR A 333 2.83 23.60 21.59
C THR A 333 2.09 24.70 22.34
N LEU A 334 1.18 25.42 21.66
CA LEU A 334 0.36 26.45 22.28
C LEU A 334 -0.58 25.85 23.33
N TRP A 335 -1.21 24.72 23.02
CA TRP A 335 -2.06 24.00 23.96
C TRP A 335 -1.27 23.55 25.21
N ALA A 336 -0.08 22.97 25.04
CA ALA A 336 0.75 22.58 26.18
C ALA A 336 1.20 23.79 27.02
N ALA A 337 1.54 24.92 26.37
CA ALA A 337 1.98 26.14 27.04
C ALA A 337 0.87 26.81 27.86
N ILE A 338 -0.35 26.87 27.31
CA ILE A 338 -1.51 27.44 28.01
C ILE A 338 -1.99 26.48 29.11
N GLY A 339 -1.90 25.17 28.89
CA GLY A 339 -2.34 24.16 29.87
C GLY A 339 -1.66 24.28 31.22
N HIS A 340 -0.38 24.70 31.25
CA HIS A 340 0.31 24.97 32.51
C HIS A 340 -0.36 26.08 33.34
N GLN A 341 -0.91 27.10 32.68
CA GLN A 341 -1.61 28.21 33.36
C GLN A 341 -3.02 27.81 33.81
N LEU A 342 -3.62 26.82 33.15
CA LEU A 342 -4.96 26.29 33.45
C LEU A 342 -4.91 24.98 34.24
N GLU A 343 -3.75 24.67 34.84
CA GLU A 343 -3.51 23.50 35.69
C GLU A 343 -3.81 22.13 35.05
N PHE A 344 -3.96 22.08 33.71
CA PHE A 344 -4.37 20.88 32.98
C PHE A 344 -5.61 20.21 33.57
N ASP A 345 -6.65 21.01 33.87
CA ASP A 345 -7.94 20.48 34.31
C ASP A 345 -8.65 19.65 33.22
N ASP A 346 -9.68 18.89 33.61
CA ASP A 346 -10.40 18.00 32.68
C ASP A 346 -10.99 18.78 31.50
N ASN A 347 -11.42 20.03 31.71
CA ASN A 347 -11.97 20.88 30.67
C ASN A 347 -10.91 21.30 29.63
N TRP A 348 -9.69 21.59 30.07
CA TRP A 348 -8.57 21.91 29.18
C TRP A 348 -8.11 20.73 28.32
N TRP A 349 -8.10 19.53 28.91
CA TRP A 349 -7.88 18.28 28.20
C TRP A 349 -8.98 18.06 27.14
N LEU A 350 -10.25 18.20 27.52
CA LEU A 350 -11.39 17.97 26.63
C LEU A 350 -11.41 18.91 25.40
N ILE A 351 -10.89 20.13 25.52
CA ILE A 351 -10.74 21.06 24.39
C ILE A 351 -9.85 20.47 23.29
N ILE A 352 -8.72 19.86 23.65
CA ILE A 352 -7.83 19.29 22.63
C ILE A 352 -8.44 18.06 21.99
N GLY A 353 -9.08 17.20 22.79
CA GLY A 353 -9.82 16.05 22.30
C GLY A 353 -10.92 16.45 21.32
N THR A 354 -11.66 17.51 21.64
CA THR A 354 -12.72 18.05 20.76
C THR A 354 -12.14 18.56 19.44
N TYR A 355 -11.05 19.33 19.48
CA TYR A 355 -10.38 19.79 18.26
C TYR A 355 -9.94 18.61 17.38
N THR A 356 -9.24 17.63 17.96
CA THR A 356 -8.74 16.49 17.20
C THR A 356 -9.86 15.59 16.69
N GLY A 357 -10.95 15.40 17.44
CA GLY A 357 -12.10 14.60 17.00
C GLY A 357 -12.85 15.25 15.83
N LEU A 358 -13.08 16.58 15.89
CA LEU A 358 -13.73 17.31 14.79
C LEU A 358 -12.89 17.28 13.50
N ILE A 359 -11.57 17.47 13.61
CA ILE A 359 -10.68 17.41 12.43
C ILE A 359 -10.53 15.98 11.93
N GLY A 360 -10.33 14.99 12.82
CA GLY A 360 -10.22 13.57 12.48
C GLY A 360 -11.45 13.03 11.75
N PHE A 361 -12.64 13.50 12.12
CA PHE A 361 -13.87 13.23 11.39
C PHE A 361 -13.84 13.73 9.95
N ILE A 362 -13.45 14.99 9.72
CA ILE A 362 -13.31 15.55 8.36
C ILE A 362 -12.24 14.79 7.58
N ASP A 363 -11.08 14.56 8.19
CA ASP A 363 -9.93 13.88 7.59
C ASP A 363 -10.30 12.47 7.14
N SER A 364 -11.14 11.76 7.91
CA SER A 364 -11.59 10.41 7.57
C SER A 364 -12.36 10.36 6.25
N PHE A 365 -13.28 11.30 6.02
CA PHE A 365 -14.01 11.39 4.74
C PHE A 365 -13.12 11.86 3.59
N ILE A 366 -12.22 12.81 3.84
CA ILE A 366 -11.29 13.32 2.82
C ILE A 366 -10.32 12.23 2.39
N MET A 367 -9.72 11.52 3.35
CA MET A 367 -8.82 10.40 3.09
C MET A 367 -9.52 9.33 2.28
N LYS A 368 -10.78 9.00 2.60
CA LYS A 368 -11.54 8.00 1.85
C LYS A 368 -11.85 8.44 0.41
N ASN A 369 -12.18 9.71 0.22
CA ASN A 369 -12.40 10.28 -1.11
C ASN A 369 -11.13 10.29 -1.98
N VAL A 370 -9.98 10.64 -1.40
CA VAL A 370 -8.68 10.63 -2.11
C VAL A 370 -8.26 9.19 -2.43
N ASP A 371 -8.39 8.26 -1.47
CA ASP A 371 -8.05 6.82 -1.62
C ASP A 371 -8.81 6.15 -2.76
N TYR A 372 -10.12 6.44 -2.86
CA TYR A 372 -10.94 5.91 -3.93
C TYR A 372 -10.44 6.36 -5.32
N ARG A 373 -10.17 7.67 -5.48
CA ARG A 373 -9.71 8.22 -6.77
C ARG A 373 -8.33 7.70 -7.16
N GLU A 374 -7.41 7.61 -6.22
CA GLU A 374 -6.07 7.06 -6.46
C GLU A 374 -6.11 5.59 -6.83
N THR A 375 -6.96 4.80 -6.16
CA THR A 375 -7.14 3.39 -6.47
C THR A 375 -7.71 3.18 -7.87
N GLU A 376 -8.68 3.99 -8.28
CA GLU A 376 -9.25 3.89 -9.63
C GLU A 376 -8.23 4.31 -10.70
N LEU A 377 -7.45 5.36 -10.46
CA LEU A 377 -6.37 5.75 -11.36
C LEU A 377 -5.30 4.65 -11.51
N ALA A 378 -4.86 4.07 -10.39
CA ALA A 378 -3.91 2.96 -10.41
C ALA A 378 -4.46 1.75 -11.20
N LYS A 379 -5.75 1.42 -11.02
CA LYS A 379 -6.42 0.35 -11.75
C LYS A 379 -6.43 0.58 -13.26
N GLN A 380 -6.69 1.79 -13.72
CA GLN A 380 -6.63 2.14 -15.15
C GLN A 380 -5.22 1.90 -15.72
N HIS A 381 -4.18 2.27 -14.98
CA HIS A 381 -2.80 2.03 -15.41
C HIS A 381 -2.42 0.55 -15.41
N PHE A 382 -2.88 -0.23 -14.43
CA PHE A 382 -2.72 -1.68 -14.47
C PHE A 382 -3.45 -2.30 -15.66
N GLN A 383 -4.66 -1.87 -16.00
CA GLN A 383 -5.38 -2.35 -17.18
C GLN A 383 -4.60 -2.08 -18.48
N ARG A 384 -3.97 -0.90 -18.60
CA ARG A 384 -3.10 -0.60 -19.74
C ARG A 384 -1.90 -1.55 -19.83
N LEU A 385 -1.32 -1.93 -18.68
CA LEU A 385 -0.24 -2.90 -18.63
C LEU A 385 -0.72 -4.29 -19.07
N LEU A 386 -1.91 -4.72 -18.62
CA LEU A 386 -2.50 -6.00 -19.06
C LEU A 386 -2.76 -6.02 -20.58
N GLU A 387 -3.24 -4.91 -21.15
CA GLU A 387 -3.45 -4.79 -22.60
C GLU A 387 -2.13 -4.91 -23.37
N GLN A 388 -1.05 -4.29 -22.88
CA GLN A 388 0.27 -4.45 -23.49
C GLN A 388 0.76 -5.90 -23.44
N ASP A 389 0.56 -6.58 -22.32
CA ASP A 389 0.91 -8.01 -22.23
C ASP A 389 0.19 -8.81 -23.31
N TYR A 390 -1.11 -8.58 -23.47
CA TYR A 390 -1.91 -9.23 -24.49
C TYR A 390 -1.36 -8.98 -25.90
N GLN A 391 -0.96 -7.74 -26.23
CA GLN A 391 -0.33 -7.44 -27.52
C GLN A 391 1.01 -8.17 -27.70
N LEU A 392 1.84 -8.26 -26.66
CA LEU A 392 3.11 -9.00 -26.72
C LEU A 392 2.88 -10.50 -26.99
N PHE A 393 1.94 -11.13 -26.28
CA PHE A 393 1.58 -12.55 -26.52
C PHE A 393 0.99 -12.76 -27.91
N LYS A 394 0.17 -11.83 -28.40
CA LYS A 394 -0.38 -11.86 -29.76
C LYS A 394 0.71 -11.77 -30.82
N LEU A 395 1.73 -10.92 -30.63
CA LEU A 395 2.87 -10.80 -31.54
C LEU A 395 3.74 -12.07 -31.57
N LEU A 396 3.81 -12.78 -30.45
CA LEU A 396 4.50 -14.06 -30.30
C LEU A 396 3.67 -15.27 -30.78
N ASP A 397 2.39 -15.07 -31.14
CA ASP A 397 1.42 -16.14 -31.42
C ASP A 397 1.41 -17.23 -30.33
N ALA A 398 1.42 -16.77 -29.08
CA ALA A 398 1.52 -17.59 -27.87
C ALA A 398 0.27 -17.43 -26.99
N ASP A 399 -0.10 -18.51 -26.30
CA ASP A 399 -1.18 -18.47 -25.32
C ASP A 399 -0.75 -17.66 -24.10
N MET A 400 -1.53 -16.65 -23.76
CA MET A 400 -1.34 -15.87 -22.56
C MET A 400 -1.70 -16.72 -21.33
N PRO A 401 -0.82 -16.82 -20.32
CA PRO A 401 -1.15 -17.50 -19.07
C PRO A 401 -2.46 -16.96 -18.50
N ALA A 402 -3.39 -17.87 -18.17
CA ALA A 402 -4.66 -17.52 -17.56
C ALA A 402 -4.42 -16.77 -16.24
N ALA A 403 -5.19 -15.70 -16.02
CA ALA A 403 -5.17 -14.99 -14.75
C ALA A 403 -5.72 -15.88 -13.64
N GLU A 404 -5.01 -15.99 -12.51
CA GLU A 404 -5.51 -16.75 -11.37
C GLU A 404 -6.84 -16.13 -10.87
N GLY A 405 -7.91 -16.92 -10.90
CA GLY A 405 -9.24 -16.51 -10.45
C GLY A 405 -10.16 -15.89 -11.52
N ALA A 406 -9.78 -15.93 -12.81
CA ALA A 406 -10.67 -15.54 -13.91
C ALA A 406 -11.87 -16.51 -14.09
N ASP A 407 -11.71 -17.79 -13.74
CA ASP A 407 -12.73 -18.82 -13.94
C ASP A 407 -13.69 -19.03 -12.74
N ASP A 408 -13.44 -18.47 -11.55
CA ASP A 408 -14.27 -18.72 -10.34
C ASP A 408 -15.14 -17.52 -9.89
N ASN A 409 -15.02 -16.37 -10.57
CA ASN A 409 -15.71 -15.13 -10.17
C ASN A 409 -17.04 -14.86 -10.91
N THR A 410 -17.41 -15.63 -11.92
CA THR A 410 -18.64 -15.39 -12.70
C THR A 410 -19.91 -15.93 -12.02
N THR A 411 -19.80 -16.69 -10.92
CA THR A 411 -20.96 -17.36 -10.29
C THR A 411 -21.03 -17.27 -8.77
N LYS A 412 -19.96 -16.92 -8.03
CA LYS A 412 -20.07 -16.67 -6.58
C LYS A 412 -20.57 -15.25 -6.34
N LYS A 413 -21.87 -15.11 -6.11
CA LYS A 413 -22.48 -13.86 -5.62
C LYS A 413 -21.68 -13.37 -4.41
N MET A 414 -21.13 -12.15 -4.49
CA MET A 414 -20.44 -11.54 -3.35
C MET A 414 -21.34 -11.61 -2.11
N PRO A 415 -20.82 -12.05 -0.94
CA PRO A 415 -21.61 -12.13 0.26
C PRO A 415 -22.22 -10.76 0.59
N LEU A 416 -23.47 -10.75 1.09
CA LEU A 416 -24.25 -9.52 1.30
C LEU A 416 -23.51 -8.47 2.13
N GLY A 417 -22.78 -8.89 3.15
CA GLY A 417 -22.01 -7.98 3.99
C GLY A 417 -20.83 -7.32 3.28
N LEU A 418 -20.20 -7.98 2.31
CA LEU A 418 -19.17 -7.35 1.47
C LEU A 418 -19.80 -6.30 0.55
N ARG A 419 -21.00 -6.56 0.03
CA ARG A 419 -21.74 -5.58 -0.79
C ARG A 419 -22.14 -4.36 0.02
N LEU A 420 -22.60 -4.55 1.25
CA LEU A 420 -22.97 -3.46 2.16
C LEU A 420 -21.73 -2.62 2.54
N SER A 421 -20.64 -3.28 2.92
CA SER A 421 -19.36 -2.61 3.22
C SER A 421 -18.88 -1.79 2.01
N ASN A 422 -18.89 -2.37 0.81
CA ASN A 422 -18.54 -1.63 -0.41
C ASN A 422 -19.46 -0.44 -0.66
N ALA A 423 -20.79 -0.60 -0.52
CA ALA A 423 -21.74 0.48 -0.73
C ALA A 423 -21.53 1.65 0.24
N VAL A 424 -21.28 1.36 1.52
CA VAL A 424 -20.99 2.40 2.52
C VAL A 424 -19.64 3.05 2.26
N GLY A 425 -18.63 2.26 1.87
CA GLY A 425 -17.32 2.76 1.46
C GLY A 425 -17.39 3.69 0.26
N ASP A 426 -18.19 3.34 -0.75
CA ASP A 426 -18.41 4.15 -1.95
C ASP A 426 -19.15 5.45 -1.61
N PHE A 427 -20.16 5.39 -0.73
CA PHE A 427 -20.85 6.58 -0.23
C PHE A 427 -19.89 7.55 0.48
N CYS A 428 -19.08 7.04 1.41
CA CYS A 428 -18.11 7.86 2.16
C CYS A 428 -16.98 8.40 1.27
N ALA A 429 -16.70 7.73 0.16
CA ALA A 429 -15.75 8.20 -0.85
C ALA A 429 -16.33 9.30 -1.76
N THR A 430 -17.62 9.62 -1.70
CA THR A 430 -18.19 10.68 -2.55
C THR A 430 -17.72 12.08 -2.11
N THR A 431 -17.57 12.98 -3.08
CA THR A 431 -17.25 14.39 -2.80
C THR A 431 -18.34 15.03 -1.93
N GLY A 432 -19.60 14.66 -2.13
CA GLY A 432 -20.72 15.16 -1.31
C GLY A 432 -20.57 14.79 0.17
N ALA A 433 -20.14 13.56 0.48
CA ALA A 433 -19.92 13.12 1.86
C ALA A 433 -18.84 13.95 2.58
N SER A 434 -17.73 14.29 1.91
CA SER A 434 -16.68 15.13 2.50
C SER A 434 -17.19 16.54 2.86
N TYR A 435 -17.98 17.17 2.00
CA TYR A 435 -18.56 18.49 2.30
C TYR A 435 -19.69 18.41 3.34
N ALA A 436 -20.47 17.33 3.34
CA ALA A 436 -21.45 17.07 4.39
C ALA A 436 -20.78 16.91 5.76
N ALA A 437 -19.60 16.28 5.82
CA ALA A 437 -18.82 16.17 7.05
C ALA A 437 -18.37 17.55 7.58
N VAL A 438 -17.89 18.43 6.70
CA VAL A 438 -17.58 19.84 7.08
C VAL A 438 -18.83 20.56 7.58
N GLY A 439 -19.96 20.40 6.89
CA GLY A 439 -21.24 20.97 7.32
C GLY A 439 -21.69 20.46 8.70
N ALA A 440 -21.51 19.16 8.97
CA ALA A 440 -21.81 18.55 10.26
C ALA A 440 -20.93 19.13 11.38
N VAL A 441 -19.62 19.30 11.14
CA VAL A 441 -18.72 19.95 12.10
C VAL A 441 -19.12 21.40 12.37
N VAL A 442 -19.47 22.18 11.34
CA VAL A 442 -19.98 23.55 11.53
C VAL A 442 -21.27 23.55 12.37
N GLY A 443 -22.18 22.62 12.12
CA GLY A 443 -23.39 22.45 12.93
C GLY A 443 -23.08 22.15 14.39
N LEU A 444 -22.17 21.21 14.65
CA LEU A 444 -21.71 20.86 16.01
C LEU A 444 -21.09 22.07 16.72
N LEU A 445 -20.23 22.83 16.03
CA LEU A 445 -19.60 24.04 16.58
C LEU A 445 -20.63 25.12 16.94
N ILE A 446 -21.69 25.31 16.13
CA ILE A 446 -22.78 26.25 16.44
C ILE A 446 -23.52 25.81 17.70
N VAL A 447 -23.85 24.51 17.81
CA VAL A 447 -24.54 23.97 18.98
C VAL A 447 -23.67 24.07 20.24
N ALA A 448 -22.41 23.69 20.17
CA ALA A 448 -21.48 23.82 21.30
C ALA A 448 -21.26 25.27 21.73
N SER A 449 -21.19 26.20 20.77
CA SER A 449 -21.12 27.63 21.05
C SER A 449 -22.39 28.14 21.72
N ALA A 450 -23.58 27.69 21.30
CA ALA A 450 -24.84 28.01 21.96
C ALA A 450 -24.90 27.42 23.39
N MET A 451 -24.26 26.28 23.62
CA MET A 451 -24.05 25.66 24.93
C MET A 451 -22.86 26.24 25.70
N GLN A 452 -22.29 27.36 25.25
CA GLN A 452 -21.18 28.08 25.88
C GLN A 452 -19.96 27.20 26.18
N TRP A 453 -19.71 26.19 25.35
CA TRP A 453 -18.57 25.29 25.51
C TRP A 453 -18.52 24.58 26.88
N THR A 454 -19.67 24.32 27.49
CA THR A 454 -19.77 23.41 28.64
C THR A 454 -19.21 22.03 28.30
N GLU A 455 -18.84 21.25 29.32
CA GLU A 455 -18.35 19.88 29.17
C GLU A 455 -19.27 19.03 28.28
N THR A 456 -20.58 19.13 28.48
CA THR A 456 -21.58 18.45 27.63
C THR A 456 -21.55 18.95 26.18
N GLY A 457 -21.38 20.25 25.94
CA GLY A 457 -21.28 20.81 24.59
C GLY A 457 -20.02 20.34 23.85
N GLN A 458 -18.91 20.18 24.56
CA GLN A 458 -17.67 19.66 24.01
C GLN A 458 -17.74 18.13 23.76
N LEU A 459 -18.26 17.35 24.71
CA LEU A 459 -18.49 15.92 24.53
C LEU A 459 -19.48 15.64 23.38
N LEU A 460 -20.49 16.49 23.19
CA LEU A 460 -21.40 16.40 22.04
C LEU A 460 -20.68 16.59 20.71
N CYS A 461 -19.65 17.44 20.67
CA CYS A 461 -18.81 17.58 19.49
C CYS A 461 -17.94 16.34 19.29
N ASN A 462 -17.36 15.82 20.37
CA ASN A 462 -16.31 14.80 20.31
C ASN A 462 -16.87 13.37 20.12
N THR A 463 -17.86 12.96 20.91
CA THR A 463 -18.37 11.58 20.94
C THR A 463 -18.89 11.10 19.59
N PRO A 464 -19.82 11.82 18.90
CA PRO A 464 -20.33 11.36 17.62
C PRO A 464 -19.24 11.34 16.54
N THR A 465 -18.31 12.29 16.57
CA THR A 465 -17.20 12.34 15.59
C THR A 465 -16.23 11.19 15.78
N MET A 466 -15.86 10.85 17.01
CA MET A 466 -14.97 9.72 17.30
C MET A 466 -15.59 8.39 16.93
N ILE A 467 -16.90 8.21 17.16
CA ILE A 467 -17.62 6.99 16.74
C ILE A 467 -17.55 6.86 15.21
N VAL A 468 -17.86 7.92 14.46
CA VAL A 468 -17.83 7.83 13.00
C VAL A 468 -16.40 7.67 12.47
N GLU A 469 -15.43 8.36 13.04
CA GLU A 469 -14.00 8.18 12.69
C GLU A 469 -13.53 6.75 12.94
N GLY A 470 -13.82 6.20 14.12
CA GLY A 470 -13.49 4.80 14.47
C GLY A 470 -14.09 3.80 13.48
N PHE A 471 -15.34 4.00 13.10
CA PHE A 471 -16.02 3.23 12.06
C PHE A 471 -15.32 3.36 10.68
N LEU A 472 -15.02 4.58 10.25
CA LEU A 472 -14.37 4.82 8.94
C LEU A 472 -12.96 4.23 8.88
N LEU A 473 -12.22 4.23 9.99
CA LEU A 473 -10.90 3.60 10.07
C LEU A 473 -10.97 2.07 9.93
N ILE A 474 -11.94 1.42 10.58
CA ILE A 474 -12.19 -0.02 10.41
C ILE A 474 -12.51 -0.33 8.94
N MET A 475 -13.41 0.46 8.35
CA MET A 475 -13.79 0.34 6.94
C MET A 475 -12.61 0.55 5.99
N LEU A 476 -11.73 1.49 6.31
CA LEU A 476 -10.53 1.74 5.52
C LEU A 476 -9.51 0.61 5.66
N LEU A 477 -9.35 0.01 6.84
CA LEU A 477 -8.53 -1.19 7.02
C LEU A 477 -9.08 -2.38 6.23
N GLN A 478 -10.40 -2.61 6.28
CA GLN A 478 -11.07 -3.64 5.48
C GLN A 478 -10.83 -3.42 3.97
N ALA A 479 -11.05 -2.19 3.49
CA ALA A 479 -10.85 -1.84 2.08
C ALA A 479 -9.38 -2.02 1.66
N HIS A 480 -8.43 -1.68 2.54
CA HIS A 480 -7.01 -1.86 2.31
C HIS A 480 -6.64 -3.34 2.19
N ASN A 481 -7.08 -4.19 3.12
CA ASN A 481 -6.81 -5.63 3.07
C ASN A 481 -7.37 -6.27 1.79
N PHE A 482 -8.58 -5.89 1.39
CA PHE A 482 -9.20 -6.36 0.15
C PHE A 482 -8.45 -5.86 -1.10
N ALA A 483 -8.05 -4.59 -1.12
CA ALA A 483 -7.27 -4.02 -2.22
C ALA A 483 -5.89 -4.69 -2.35
N ASP A 484 -5.20 -4.94 -1.23
CA ASP A 484 -3.89 -5.60 -1.22
C ASP A 484 -3.97 -7.03 -1.76
N GLY A 485 -4.94 -7.82 -1.30
CA GLY A 485 -5.16 -9.18 -1.81
C GLY A 485 -5.34 -9.22 -3.33
N ARG A 486 -6.15 -8.30 -3.88
CA ARG A 486 -6.31 -8.17 -5.34
C ARG A 486 -5.04 -7.72 -6.04
N ARG A 487 -4.30 -6.76 -5.48
CA ARG A 487 -3.04 -6.28 -6.06
C ARG A 487 -2.00 -7.40 -6.12
N ARG A 488 -1.89 -8.23 -5.08
CA ARG A 488 -0.96 -9.38 -5.08
C ARG A 488 -1.24 -10.34 -6.24
N VAL A 489 -2.51 -10.69 -6.48
CA VAL A 489 -2.90 -11.53 -7.63
C VAL A 489 -2.51 -10.86 -8.96
N ILE A 490 -2.82 -9.57 -9.13
CA ILE A 490 -2.45 -8.82 -10.34
C ILE A 490 -0.93 -8.82 -10.57
N HIS A 491 -0.14 -8.61 -9.52
CA HIS A 491 1.32 -8.63 -9.62
C HIS A 491 1.87 -10.01 -9.94
N ASP A 492 1.30 -11.06 -9.35
CA ASP A 492 1.67 -12.44 -9.64
C ASP A 492 1.39 -12.78 -11.11
N ASP A 493 0.21 -12.41 -11.62
CA ASP A 493 -0.17 -12.58 -13.02
C ASP A 493 0.79 -11.85 -13.96
N ILE A 494 1.11 -10.59 -13.68
CA ILE A 494 2.06 -9.81 -14.49
C ILE A 494 3.43 -10.49 -14.51
N LEU A 495 3.92 -10.94 -13.34
CA LEU A 495 5.23 -11.59 -13.30
C LEU A 495 5.22 -12.91 -14.09
N ARG A 496 4.21 -13.76 -13.90
CA ARG A 496 4.10 -15.03 -14.65
C ARG A 496 4.13 -14.79 -16.16
N ARG A 497 3.42 -13.77 -16.63
CA ARG A 497 3.41 -13.35 -18.03
C ARG A 497 4.78 -12.90 -18.50
N ARG A 498 5.49 -12.10 -17.71
CA ARG A 498 6.86 -11.68 -18.04
C ARG A 498 7.84 -12.84 -18.06
N ILE A 499 7.73 -13.78 -17.13
CA ILE A 499 8.57 -14.98 -17.11
C ILE A 499 8.32 -15.82 -18.36
N ALA A 500 7.06 -15.96 -18.76
CA ALA A 500 6.70 -16.65 -19.99
C ALA A 500 7.28 -15.96 -21.23
N ILE A 501 7.16 -14.62 -21.35
CA ILE A 501 7.75 -13.85 -22.45
C ILE A 501 9.26 -14.03 -22.51
N GLN A 502 9.97 -13.90 -21.38
CA GLN A 502 11.40 -14.14 -21.31
C GLN A 502 11.77 -15.57 -21.74
N GLY A 503 10.98 -16.57 -21.33
CA GLY A 503 11.20 -17.97 -21.71
C GLY A 503 11.21 -18.19 -23.22
N TYR A 504 10.44 -17.42 -23.99
CA TYR A 504 10.48 -17.48 -25.45
C TYR A 504 11.76 -16.86 -26.05
N LEU A 505 12.41 -15.94 -25.34
CA LEU A 505 13.56 -15.17 -25.83
C LEU A 505 14.94 -15.76 -25.45
N THR A 506 15.12 -16.25 -24.22
CA THR A 506 16.45 -16.62 -23.65
C THR A 506 16.98 -18.01 -24.06
N SER A 507 16.45 -18.63 -25.11
CA SER A 507 16.85 -20.00 -25.49
C SER A 507 18.11 -20.01 -26.36
N SER A 508 19.26 -20.10 -25.70
CA SER A 508 20.57 -20.46 -26.28
C SER A 508 20.54 -21.85 -26.91
N ASP A 509 21.25 -22.06 -28.02
CA ASP A 509 21.48 -23.35 -28.69
C ASP A 509 22.36 -24.31 -27.85
N GLU A 510 22.14 -24.44 -26.54
CA GLU A 510 22.78 -25.50 -25.76
C GLU A 510 22.10 -26.82 -26.10
N ALA A 511 22.83 -27.66 -26.84
CA ALA A 511 22.47 -29.06 -27.09
C ALA A 511 22.05 -29.76 -25.79
N PRO A 512 21.07 -30.68 -25.85
CA PRO A 512 20.61 -31.40 -24.65
C PRO A 512 21.80 -32.13 -24.03
N THR A 513 22.27 -31.62 -22.89
CA THR A 513 23.19 -32.37 -22.02
C THR A 513 22.42 -33.59 -21.54
N VAL A 514 22.80 -34.74 -22.08
CA VAL A 514 22.39 -36.08 -21.64
C VAL A 514 22.35 -36.12 -20.12
N GLU A 515 21.17 -36.39 -19.56
CA GLU A 515 20.98 -36.68 -18.15
C GLU A 515 21.99 -37.74 -17.72
N LYS A 516 22.92 -37.39 -16.81
CA LYS A 516 23.60 -38.41 -16.03
C LYS A 516 22.56 -39.00 -15.08
N PRO A 517 22.40 -40.33 -15.03
CA PRO A 517 21.42 -40.96 -14.15
C PRO A 517 21.73 -40.60 -12.69
N THR A 518 20.72 -40.07 -12.01
CA THR A 518 20.72 -39.87 -10.56
C THR A 518 21.02 -41.21 -9.88
N PRO A 519 21.99 -41.31 -8.96
CA PRO A 519 22.20 -42.54 -8.22
C PRO A 519 20.97 -42.79 -7.35
N VAL A 520 20.31 -43.93 -7.62
CA VAL A 520 19.29 -44.49 -6.74
C VAL A 520 19.98 -44.83 -5.43
N TYR A 521 19.69 -44.07 -4.37
CA TYR A 521 20.03 -44.47 -3.01
C TYR A 521 19.12 -45.64 -2.64
N VAL A 522 19.65 -46.85 -2.75
CA VAL A 522 19.09 -48.05 -2.14
C VAL A 522 19.27 -47.90 -0.64
N ILE A 523 18.19 -47.60 0.09
CA ILE A 523 18.16 -47.74 1.54
C ILE A 523 18.17 -49.24 1.83
N SER A 524 19.33 -49.74 2.24
CA SER A 524 19.47 -51.06 2.86
C SER A 524 18.78 -51.02 4.21
N THR A 525 17.66 -51.71 4.31
CA THR A 525 17.08 -52.14 5.58
C THR A 525 17.63 -53.52 5.89
N ASP A 526 18.55 -53.62 6.84
CA ASP A 526 18.74 -54.85 7.60
C ASP A 526 19.18 -54.55 9.04
N GLU A 527 18.49 -55.25 9.94
CA GLU A 527 18.80 -55.57 11.33
C GLU A 527 18.94 -54.46 12.38
N LYS A 528 17.90 -54.35 13.24
CA LYS A 528 17.90 -55.14 14.48
C LYS A 528 16.52 -55.19 15.14
N GLN A 529 16.03 -56.42 15.30
CA GLN A 529 14.99 -56.81 16.24
C GLN A 529 15.48 -56.63 17.68
N ALA A 530 14.62 -56.09 18.56
CA ALA A 530 14.56 -56.47 19.98
C ALA A 530 13.20 -56.05 20.58
N SER A 531 12.30 -57.03 20.65
CA SER A 531 11.42 -57.40 21.78
C SER A 531 10.61 -56.38 22.62
N ALA A 532 9.39 -56.84 22.93
CA ALA A 532 8.52 -56.60 24.09
C ALA A 532 7.39 -55.58 23.87
N GLN A 533 6.17 -56.03 23.56
CA GLN A 533 5.11 -56.51 24.49
C GLN A 533 4.24 -55.38 25.05
N ASP A 534 2.94 -55.50 24.74
CA ASP A 534 1.74 -55.09 25.48
C ASP A 534 1.89 -54.10 26.64
N VAL A 535 1.13 -52.99 26.59
CA VAL A 535 0.13 -52.64 27.63
C VAL A 535 -0.97 -51.76 27.02
N SER A 536 -2.20 -52.14 27.33
CA SER A 536 -3.49 -51.47 27.08
C SER A 536 -3.66 -50.08 27.73
N GLY A 537 -4.46 -49.23 27.07
CA GLY A 537 -5.51 -48.41 27.71
C GLY A 537 -5.09 -47.19 28.52
N TYR A 538 -5.67 -46.02 28.22
CA TYR A 538 -6.65 -45.34 29.07
C TYR A 538 -7.19 -44.07 28.37
N ASN A 539 -8.50 -43.86 28.53
CA ASN A 539 -9.25 -42.64 28.22
C ASN A 539 -8.71 -41.42 28.99
N VAL A 540 -8.79 -40.23 28.39
CA VAL A 540 -9.71 -39.11 28.75
C VAL A 540 -9.96 -38.28 27.48
#